data_AF-A0A1G1PBG9-F1
#
_entry.id   AF-A0A1G1PBG9-F1
#
_cell.length_a   1.000
_cell.length_b   1.000
_cell.length_c   1.000
_cell.angle_alpha   90.00
_cell.angle_beta   90.00
_cell.angle_gamma   90.00
#
_symmetry.space_group_name_H-M   'P 1'
#
loop_
_entity.id
_entity.type
_entity.pdbx_description
1 polymer ?
#
loop_
_entity_poly.entity_id
_entity_poly.type
_entity_poly.pdbx_seq_one_letter_code
_entity_poly.pdbx_strand_id
1 'polypeptide(L)'
;MAALEERIEDLSASVEVASIFSLGLSRTSLAFNNVSPGKTQILGEGRGFNEIRCRSNSGRPWYLKAQLVSLTHVQGAHHLPAASLKWKIVDSTGNGEPVGGRSDFHEFSEQPALIYASQGDDDRGHEVILRFQYSLSAPLDALAGNYIGQIVFTMAETP
;
A
#
# COMPACT_ATOMS: atom_id res chain seq x y z
N MET A 1 13.71 -65.87 23.18
CA MET A 1 13.81 -64.75 22.24
C MET A 1 13.39 -63.50 22.99
N ALA A 2 14.33 -62.61 23.31
CA ALA A 2 14.00 -61.30 23.87
C ALA A 2 13.85 -60.33 22.68
N ALA A 3 12.70 -59.66 22.58
CA ALA A 3 12.49 -58.62 21.59
C ALA A 3 13.41 -57.44 21.94
N LEU A 4 14.17 -56.96 20.96
CA LEU A 4 14.99 -55.76 21.10
C LEU A 4 14.02 -54.56 21.07
N GLU A 5 13.80 -53.92 22.21
CA GLU A 5 13.04 -52.66 22.28
C GLU A 5 13.89 -51.55 21.66
N GLU A 6 13.44 -51.02 20.53
CA GLU A 6 14.06 -49.88 19.86
C GLU A 6 13.75 -48.62 20.67
N ARG A 7 14.78 -48.01 21.28
CA ARG A 7 14.67 -46.70 21.93
C ARG A 7 14.77 -45.61 20.88
N ILE A 8 13.63 -45.05 20.50
CA ILE A 8 13.53 -43.90 19.60
C ILE A 8 13.62 -42.62 20.44
N GLU A 9 14.62 -41.78 20.17
CA GLU A 9 14.73 -40.43 20.71
C GLU A 9 14.51 -39.43 19.57
N ASP A 10 13.36 -38.77 19.55
CA ASP A 10 13.05 -37.74 18.56
C ASP A 10 13.59 -36.38 19.00
N LEU A 11 14.32 -35.72 18.10
CA LEU A 11 14.77 -34.34 18.26
C LEU A 11 14.11 -33.48 17.18
N SER A 12 13.32 -32.48 17.59
CA SER A 12 12.74 -31.51 16.66
C SER A 12 13.31 -30.12 16.89
N ALA A 13 13.48 -29.36 15.80
CA ALA A 13 13.85 -27.96 15.82
C ALA A 13 12.76 -27.15 15.12
N SER A 14 12.29 -26.08 15.76
CA SER A 14 11.41 -25.09 15.14
C SER A 14 12.23 -23.89 14.69
N VAL A 15 12.11 -23.54 13.41
CA VAL A 15 12.65 -22.28 12.88
C VAL A 15 11.49 -21.28 12.81
N GLU A 16 11.55 -20.24 13.64
CA GLU A 16 10.64 -19.10 13.56
C GLU A 16 11.35 -17.98 12.78
N VAL A 17 10.89 -17.69 11.58
CA VAL A 17 11.35 -16.52 10.82
C VAL A 17 10.53 -15.34 11.29
N ALA A 18 11.11 -14.50 12.15
CA ALA A 18 10.50 -13.21 12.49
C ALA A 18 10.31 -12.39 11.20
N SER A 19 9.11 -11.83 10.99
CA SER A 19 8.86 -10.95 9.85
C SER A 19 9.94 -9.87 9.78
N ILE A 20 10.67 -9.81 8.66
CA ILE A 20 11.83 -8.92 8.50
C ILE A 20 11.38 -7.44 8.48
N PHE A 21 10.12 -7.17 8.16
CA PHE A 21 9.45 -5.87 8.24
C PHE A 21 7.93 -6.03 8.41
N SER A 22 7.22 -4.95 8.76
CA SER A 22 5.75 -4.94 8.88
C SER A 22 5.11 -3.80 8.09
N LEU A 23 4.00 -4.13 7.40
CA LEU A 23 3.16 -3.19 6.67
C LEU A 23 1.72 -3.30 7.17
N GLY A 24 1.17 -2.19 7.69
CA GLY A 24 -0.21 -2.11 8.18
C GLY A 24 -1.00 -1.04 7.45
N LEU A 25 -2.29 -1.29 7.21
CA LEU A 25 -3.21 -0.35 6.56
C LEU A 25 -4.44 -0.13 7.45
N SER A 26 -4.73 1.12 7.83
CA SER A 26 -5.81 1.42 8.77
C SER A 26 -7.22 1.33 8.17
N ARG A 27 -7.35 1.53 6.86
CA ARG A 27 -8.60 1.35 6.10
C ARG A 27 -8.31 0.62 4.80
N THR A 28 -8.97 -0.51 4.59
CA THR A 28 -8.75 -1.39 3.43
C THR A 28 -9.66 -1.08 2.24
N SER A 29 -10.63 -0.18 2.39
CA SER A 29 -11.59 0.18 1.34
C SER A 29 -11.68 1.69 1.13
N LEU A 30 -11.70 2.09 -0.15
CA LEU A 30 -11.89 3.47 -0.60
C LEU A 30 -13.24 3.57 -1.31
N ALA A 31 -14.25 4.11 -0.63
CA ALA A 31 -15.59 4.31 -1.21
C ALA A 31 -15.79 5.77 -1.60
N PHE A 32 -15.67 6.08 -2.89
CA PHE A 32 -15.98 7.42 -3.42
C PHE A 32 -17.49 7.67 -3.57
N ASN A 33 -18.34 6.65 -3.49
CA ASN A 33 -19.78 6.79 -3.74
C ASN A 33 -20.05 7.31 -5.16
N ASN A 34 -20.75 8.45 -5.30
CA ASN A 34 -21.18 8.98 -6.59
C ASN A 34 -20.17 9.98 -7.15
N VAL A 35 -19.48 9.61 -8.23
CA VAL A 35 -18.60 10.50 -9.00
C VAL A 35 -19.26 10.85 -10.32
N SER A 36 -19.55 12.13 -10.53
CA SER A 36 -20.05 12.61 -11.82
C SER A 36 -18.93 12.69 -12.86
N PRO A 37 -19.18 12.32 -14.13
CA PRO A 37 -18.21 12.51 -15.21
C PRO A 37 -17.68 13.95 -15.27
N GLY A 38 -16.37 14.11 -15.40
CA GLY A 38 -15.68 15.40 -15.43
C GLY A 38 -15.58 16.12 -14.08
N LYS A 39 -16.04 15.52 -12.98
CA LYS A 39 -15.86 16.04 -11.62
C LYS A 39 -14.84 15.21 -10.85
N THR A 40 -14.10 15.88 -10.00
CA THR A 40 -13.15 15.25 -9.07
C THR A 40 -13.77 15.15 -7.70
N GLN A 41 -13.66 13.98 -7.08
CA GLN A 41 -14.01 13.77 -5.70
C GLN A 41 -12.77 13.43 -4.88
N ILE A 42 -12.70 13.94 -3.64
CA ILE A 42 -11.56 13.77 -2.76
C ILE A 42 -11.99 13.03 -1.49
N LEU A 43 -11.21 12.03 -1.09
CA LEU A 43 -11.31 11.35 0.19
C LEU A 43 -10.26 11.87 1.16
N GLY A 44 -10.69 12.19 2.39
CA GLY A 44 -9.80 12.62 3.47
C GLY A 44 -9.42 14.11 3.44
N GLU A 45 -10.21 14.95 2.77
CA GLU A 45 -9.98 16.39 2.67
C GLU A 45 -9.69 17.01 4.05
N GLY A 46 -8.57 17.74 4.14
CA GLY A 46 -8.08 18.38 5.38
C GLY A 46 -7.42 17.48 6.43
N ARG A 47 -7.56 16.15 6.42
CA ARG A 47 -7.09 15.30 7.56
C ARG A 47 -6.62 13.88 7.26
N GLY A 48 -6.38 13.54 6.00
CA GLY A 48 -6.06 12.17 5.57
C GLY A 48 -7.28 11.24 5.65
N PHE A 49 -7.28 10.20 4.82
CA PHE A 49 -8.34 9.20 4.76
C PHE A 49 -7.91 7.89 5.42
N ASN A 50 -6.73 7.40 5.05
CA ASN A 50 -6.11 6.19 5.58
C ASN A 50 -4.66 6.46 5.99
N GLU A 51 -4.12 5.52 6.75
CA GLU A 51 -2.73 5.50 7.19
C GLU A 51 -2.09 4.19 6.76
N ILE A 52 -0.85 4.28 6.29
CA ILE A 52 0.03 3.12 6.06
C ILE A 52 1.15 3.19 7.08
N ARG A 53 1.32 2.11 7.85
CA ARG A 53 2.37 1.96 8.87
C ARG A 53 3.43 1.02 8.35
N CYS A 54 4.66 1.50 8.27
CA CYS A 54 5.82 0.77 7.77
C CYS A 54 6.86 0.68 8.88
N ARG A 55 7.48 -0.48 9.06
CA ARG A 55 8.59 -0.66 10.02
C ARG A 55 9.55 -1.72 9.51
N SER A 56 10.84 -1.41 9.42
CA SER A 56 11.88 -2.45 9.27
C SER A 56 12.17 -3.06 10.64
N ASN A 57 12.33 -4.38 10.74
CA ASN A 57 12.78 -5.01 11.99
C ASN A 57 14.30 -5.32 11.96
N SER A 58 14.96 -5.07 10.83
CA SER A 58 16.33 -5.53 10.58
C SER A 58 17.38 -4.42 10.56
N GLY A 59 16.97 -3.14 10.67
CA GLY A 59 17.91 -2.02 10.62
C GLY A 59 18.31 -1.62 9.19
N ARG A 60 17.57 -2.06 8.16
CA ARG A 60 17.95 -1.89 6.75
C ARG A 60 17.15 -0.80 6.05
N PRO A 61 17.75 -0.08 5.09
CA PRO A 61 17.00 0.84 4.25
C PRO A 61 15.90 0.09 3.49
N TRP A 62 14.76 0.74 3.32
CA TRP A 62 13.57 0.17 2.72
C TRP A 62 12.83 1.22 1.91
N TYR A 63 11.93 0.76 1.05
CA TYR A 63 11.06 1.64 0.30
C TYR A 63 9.64 1.08 0.22
N LEU A 64 8.69 1.99 0.02
CA LEU A 64 7.30 1.69 -0.28
C LEU A 64 7.00 2.06 -1.73
N LYS A 65 6.44 1.12 -2.47
CA LYS A 65 5.85 1.33 -3.79
C LYS A 65 4.35 1.13 -3.76
N ALA A 66 3.64 1.76 -4.70
CA ALA A 66 2.23 1.47 -4.93
C ALA A 66 1.93 1.31 -6.42
N GLN A 67 0.93 0.49 -6.72
CA GLN A 67 0.37 0.32 -8.06
C GLN A 67 -1.15 0.17 -7.97
N LEU A 68 -1.85 0.52 -9.05
CA LEU A 68 -3.26 0.23 -9.24
C LEU A 68 -3.39 -0.91 -10.24
N VAL A 69 -3.87 -2.07 -9.79
CA VAL A 69 -3.94 -3.29 -10.62
C VAL A 69 -5.02 -3.17 -11.69
N SER A 70 -6.16 -2.57 -11.35
CA SER A 70 -7.23 -2.28 -12.29
C SER A 70 -8.20 -1.26 -11.72
N LEU A 71 -9.01 -0.66 -12.58
CA LEU A 71 -10.22 0.09 -12.22
C LEU A 71 -11.30 -0.22 -13.25
N THR A 72 -12.03 -1.30 -13.01
CA THR A 72 -12.86 -1.99 -14.01
C THR A 72 -14.33 -1.88 -13.70
N HIS A 73 -15.14 -1.67 -14.73
CA HIS A 73 -16.59 -1.68 -14.63
C HIS A 73 -17.09 -3.07 -14.23
N VAL A 74 -17.97 -3.15 -13.22
CA VAL A 74 -18.40 -4.45 -12.64
C VAL A 74 -19.13 -5.34 -13.67
N GLN A 75 -19.80 -4.75 -14.65
CA GLN A 75 -20.65 -5.46 -15.61
C GLN A 75 -20.07 -5.55 -17.03
N GLY A 76 -18.83 -5.11 -17.28
CA GLY A 76 -18.27 -5.14 -18.63
C GLY A 76 -16.77 -4.89 -18.71
N ALA A 77 -16.20 -5.01 -19.91
CA ALA A 77 -14.78 -4.82 -20.17
C ALA A 77 -14.36 -3.33 -20.29
N HIS A 78 -15.11 -2.42 -19.67
CA HIS A 78 -14.76 -1.00 -19.65
C HIS A 78 -13.86 -0.71 -18.45
N HIS A 79 -12.83 0.08 -18.68
CA HIS A 79 -11.85 0.44 -17.65
C HIS A 79 -11.73 1.95 -17.58
N LEU A 80 -11.57 2.46 -16.36
CA LEU A 80 -11.04 3.80 -16.18
C LEU A 80 -9.52 3.74 -16.26
N PRO A 81 -8.86 4.74 -16.87
CA PRO A 81 -7.41 4.84 -16.85
C PRO A 81 -6.88 4.85 -15.41
N ALA A 82 -5.71 4.26 -15.16
CA ALA A 82 -5.12 4.28 -13.82
C ALA A 82 -4.94 5.71 -13.26
N ALA A 83 -4.64 6.67 -14.15
CA ALA A 83 -4.51 8.09 -13.85
C ALA A 83 -5.81 8.77 -13.34
N SER A 84 -6.98 8.13 -13.52
CA SER A 84 -8.25 8.61 -12.94
C SER A 84 -8.22 8.55 -11.42
N LEU A 85 -7.45 7.65 -10.82
CA LEU A 85 -7.24 7.59 -9.38
C LEU A 85 -5.88 8.19 -9.04
N LYS A 86 -5.86 9.11 -8.08
CA LYS A 86 -4.66 9.78 -7.61
C LYS A 86 -4.54 9.66 -6.10
N TRP A 87 -3.31 9.76 -5.60
CA TRP A 87 -2.98 9.73 -4.18
C TRP A 87 -2.14 10.93 -3.80
N LYS A 88 -2.16 11.28 -2.53
CA LYS A 88 -1.32 12.34 -1.95
C LYS A 88 -0.98 11.96 -0.52
N ILE A 89 0.27 12.12 -0.10
CA ILE A 89 0.64 12.01 1.31
C ILE A 89 0.48 13.39 1.95
N VAL A 90 -0.42 13.53 2.91
CA VAL A 90 -0.66 14.81 3.60
C VAL A 90 0.21 14.97 4.84
N ASP A 91 0.67 13.86 5.41
CA ASP A 91 1.50 13.84 6.60
C ASP A 91 2.33 12.55 6.69
N SER A 92 3.51 12.64 7.29
CA SER A 92 4.46 11.54 7.47
C SER A 92 5.25 11.73 8.76
N THR A 93 5.43 10.64 9.52
CA THR A 93 6.31 10.60 10.71
C THR A 93 7.75 10.21 10.40
N GLY A 94 8.04 9.77 9.17
CA GLY A 94 9.37 9.34 8.78
C GLY A 94 10.29 10.51 8.38
N ASN A 95 11.59 10.24 8.39
CA ASN A 95 12.66 11.19 8.09
C ASN A 95 12.87 11.38 6.58
N GLY A 96 12.57 10.37 5.77
CA GLY A 96 12.50 10.51 4.32
C GLY A 96 11.34 11.43 3.89
N GLU A 97 11.52 12.12 2.76
CA GLU A 97 10.44 12.91 2.16
C GLU A 97 9.61 12.04 1.20
N PRO A 98 8.27 12.06 1.29
CA PRO A 98 7.40 11.41 0.31
C PRO A 98 7.69 11.85 -1.12
N VAL A 99 7.55 10.93 -2.07
CA VAL A 99 7.72 11.23 -3.49
C VAL A 99 6.74 12.31 -3.91
N GLY A 100 7.28 13.38 -4.50
CA GLY A 100 6.50 14.54 -4.94
C GLY A 100 5.93 15.40 -3.81
N GLY A 101 6.47 15.25 -2.60
CA GLY A 101 6.15 16.08 -1.44
C GLY A 101 4.73 15.91 -0.92
N ARG A 102 4.26 16.91 -0.15
CA ARG A 102 2.99 16.86 0.59
C ARG A 102 1.89 17.76 0.04
N SER A 103 2.10 18.37 -1.13
CA SER A 103 1.20 19.38 -1.69
C SER A 103 0.32 18.85 -2.83
N ASP A 104 0.88 17.99 -3.69
CA ASP A 104 0.26 17.63 -4.96
C ASP A 104 -0.28 16.20 -4.97
N PHE A 105 -1.29 15.98 -5.81
CA PHE A 105 -1.81 14.65 -6.12
C PHE A 105 -0.97 14.01 -7.23
N HIS A 106 -0.58 12.76 -6.99
CA HIS A 106 0.18 11.93 -7.91
C HIS A 106 -0.72 10.83 -8.48
N GLU A 107 -0.56 10.56 -9.76
CA GLU A 107 -1.33 9.53 -10.46
C GLU A 107 -0.90 8.13 -10.02
N PHE A 108 -1.87 7.22 -9.88
CA PHE A 108 -1.53 5.81 -9.88
C PHE A 108 -1.16 5.34 -11.28
N SER A 109 -0.34 4.29 -11.32
CA SER A 109 -0.01 3.57 -12.55
C SER A 109 -0.21 2.08 -12.34
N GLU A 110 -0.32 1.35 -13.45
CA GLU A 110 -0.36 -0.12 -13.44
C GLU A 110 1.00 -0.73 -13.04
N GLN A 111 2.07 0.04 -13.13
CA GLN A 111 3.40 -0.35 -12.67
C GLN A 111 3.66 0.12 -11.23
N PRO A 112 4.43 -0.63 -10.42
CA PRO A 112 4.85 -0.18 -9.10
C PRO A 112 5.66 1.11 -9.15
N ALA A 113 5.09 2.20 -8.64
CA ALA A 113 5.75 3.50 -8.52
C ALA A 113 6.23 3.73 -7.09
N LEU A 114 7.38 4.40 -6.93
CA LEU A 114 7.92 4.75 -5.62
C LEU A 114 7.02 5.79 -4.93
N ILE A 115 6.74 5.55 -3.65
CA ILE A 115 5.96 6.43 -2.78
C ILE A 115 6.85 7.05 -1.71
N TYR A 116 7.72 6.22 -1.14
CA TYR A 116 8.54 6.59 0.00
C TYR A 116 9.82 5.77 0.01
N ALA A 117 10.93 6.38 0.40
CA ALA A 117 12.18 5.68 0.70
C ALA A 117 12.63 6.12 2.10
N SER A 118 12.98 5.14 2.94
CA SER A 118 13.49 5.39 4.28
C SER A 118 14.75 6.24 4.24
N GLN A 119 14.92 7.14 5.20
CA GLN A 119 16.16 7.88 5.42
C GLN A 119 16.48 7.96 6.92
N GLY A 120 17.74 8.19 7.27
CA GLY A 120 18.13 8.41 8.67
C GLY A 120 17.65 7.27 9.58
N ASP A 121 16.96 7.60 10.68
CA ASP A 121 16.53 6.62 11.67
C ASP A 121 15.31 5.75 11.24
N ASP A 122 14.73 5.98 10.06
CA ASP A 122 13.63 5.17 9.52
C ASP A 122 14.05 3.72 9.24
N ASP A 123 15.34 3.51 8.95
CA ASP A 123 15.90 2.18 8.70
C ASP A 123 16.17 1.43 10.01
N ARG A 124 16.25 2.11 11.17
CA ARG A 124 16.54 1.53 12.50
C ARG A 124 15.31 0.99 13.23
N GLY A 125 14.26 0.68 12.47
CA GLY A 125 13.02 0.09 12.96
C GLY A 125 12.08 1.01 13.72
N HIS A 126 12.21 2.32 13.51
CA HIS A 126 11.12 3.25 13.83
C HIS A 126 9.92 2.99 12.92
N GLU A 127 8.72 3.12 13.49
CA GLU A 127 7.48 3.07 12.70
C GLU A 127 7.32 4.38 11.92
N VAL A 128 7.25 4.26 10.60
CA VAL A 128 6.89 5.34 9.69
C VAL A 128 5.41 5.25 9.36
N ILE A 129 4.67 6.30 9.67
CA ILE A 129 3.23 6.42 9.40
C ILE A 129 3.06 7.42 8.25
N LEU A 130 2.48 6.97 7.15
CA LEU A 130 2.13 7.78 5.99
C LEU A 130 0.62 7.97 5.92
N ARG A 131 0.15 9.23 5.94
CA ARG A 131 -1.28 9.56 5.87
C ARG A 131 -1.65 9.98 4.45
N PHE A 132 -2.58 9.26 3.82
CA PHE A 132 -2.95 9.53 2.43
C PHE A 132 -4.31 10.20 2.28
N GLN A 133 -4.41 11.04 1.26
CA GLN A 133 -5.66 11.41 0.59
C GLN A 133 -5.71 10.74 -0.78
N TYR A 134 -6.92 10.60 -1.29
CA TYR A 134 -7.15 10.10 -2.64
C TYR A 134 -8.09 11.01 -3.40
N SER A 135 -7.90 11.11 -4.70
CA SER A 135 -8.88 11.72 -5.59
C SER A 135 -9.23 10.80 -6.74
N LEU A 136 -10.49 10.85 -7.17
CA LEU A 136 -11.01 10.09 -8.29
C LEU A 136 -11.72 11.05 -9.24
N SER A 137 -11.39 10.97 -10.52
CA SER A 137 -12.11 11.65 -11.60
C SER A 137 -12.47 10.67 -12.72
N ALA A 138 -13.76 10.62 -13.04
CA ALA A 138 -14.24 9.86 -14.19
C ALA A 138 -14.14 10.74 -15.46
N PRO A 139 -13.61 10.22 -16.60
CA PRO A 139 -13.69 10.86 -17.90
C PRO A 139 -15.13 11.22 -18.29
N LEU A 140 -15.32 12.21 -19.16
CA LEU A 140 -16.65 12.67 -19.58
C LEU A 140 -17.47 11.59 -20.31
N ASP A 141 -16.78 10.69 -21.00
CA ASP A 141 -17.31 9.56 -21.76
C ASP A 141 -17.34 8.25 -20.96
N ALA A 142 -17.04 8.29 -19.66
CA ALA A 142 -17.09 7.10 -18.81
C ALA A 142 -18.50 6.51 -18.77
N LEU A 143 -18.59 5.19 -18.99
CA LEU A 143 -19.85 4.46 -18.87
C LEU A 143 -20.37 4.56 -17.44
N ALA A 144 -21.65 4.88 -17.27
CA ALA A 144 -22.29 4.94 -15.97
C ALA A 144 -22.37 3.54 -15.33
N GLY A 145 -22.04 3.47 -14.04
CA GLY A 145 -22.13 2.24 -13.25
C GLY A 145 -21.04 2.14 -12.19
N ASN A 146 -20.87 0.94 -11.64
CA ASN A 146 -19.91 0.70 -10.57
C ASN A 146 -18.56 0.29 -11.16
N TYR A 147 -17.49 0.90 -10.64
CA TYR A 147 -16.11 0.52 -10.94
C TYR A 147 -15.44 0.01 -9.67
N ILE A 148 -14.69 -1.07 -9.79
CA ILE A 148 -13.92 -1.66 -8.69
C ILE A 148 -12.46 -1.74 -9.11
N GLY A 149 -11.58 -1.43 -8.18
CA GLY A 149 -10.14 -1.50 -8.37
C GLY A 149 -9.41 -1.95 -7.13
N GLN A 150 -8.13 -2.29 -7.31
CA GLN A 150 -7.25 -2.72 -6.22
C GLN A 150 -5.94 -1.94 -6.27
N ILE A 151 -5.64 -1.25 -5.17
CA ILE A 151 -4.32 -0.66 -4.94
C ILE A 151 -3.48 -1.69 -4.19
N VAL A 152 -2.26 -1.93 -4.66
CA VAL A 152 -1.29 -2.79 -3.98
C VAL A 152 -0.15 -1.91 -3.50
N PHE A 153 0.11 -1.97 -2.20
CA PHE A 153 1.28 -1.36 -1.57
C PHE A 153 2.32 -2.44 -1.30
N THR A 154 3.55 -2.20 -1.76
CA THR A 154 4.66 -3.14 -1.62
C THR A 154 5.79 -2.46 -0.88
N MET A 155 6.12 -2.99 0.30
CA MET A 155 7.31 -2.62 1.05
C MET A 155 8.42 -3.62 0.76
N ALA A 156 9.64 -3.14 0.55
CA ALA A 156 10.82 -3.98 0.37
C ALA A 156 12.05 -3.34 1.02
N GLU A 157 12.91 -4.16 1.61
CA GLU A 157 14.24 -3.73 2.09
C GLU A 157 15.25 -3.80 0.93
N THR A 158 16.21 -2.91 0.94
CA THR A 158 17.38 -2.99 0.05
C THR A 158 18.48 -3.84 0.71
N PRO A 159 19.21 -4.67 -0.08
CA PRO A 159 20.29 -5.51 0.42
C PRO A 159 21.37 -4.77 1.22
#